data_AF-A0A661CJC6-F1
#
_entry.id   AF-A0A661CJC6-F1
#
_cell.length_a   1.000
_cell.length_b   1.000
_cell.length_c   1.000
_cell.angle_alpha   90.00
_cell.angle_beta   90.00
_cell.angle_gamma   90.00
#
_symmetry.space_group_name_H-M   'P 1'
#
loop_
_entity.id
_entity.type
_entity.pdbx_description
1 polymer ?
#
loop_
_entity_poly.entity_id
_entity_poly.type
_entity_poly.pdbx_seq_one_letter_code
_entity_poly.pdbx_strand_id
1 'polypeptide(L)' 'MGIKKVTHLDQIKIIADRLFKTRDGQALMKFLSDRYYDNKITDGDLSRQIGQRDVVWTLKRLAETNDD' A
#
# COMPACT_ATOMS: atom_id res chain seq x y z
N MET A 1 4.21 -13.09 -32.04
CA MET A 1 4.35 -12.96 -30.57
C MET A 1 4.53 -11.48 -30.24
N GLY A 2 3.50 -10.82 -29.70
CA GLY A 2 3.60 -9.41 -29.33
C GLY A 2 4.33 -9.25 -28.00
N ILE A 3 5.39 -8.45 -27.96
CA ILE A 3 6.10 -8.13 -26.71
C ILE A 3 5.14 -7.28 -25.88
N LYS A 4 4.59 -7.83 -24.79
CA LYS A 4 3.80 -7.04 -23.82
C LYS A 4 4.72 -5.96 -23.25
N LYS A 5 4.42 -4.69 -23.54
CA LYS A 5 5.15 -3.55 -22.98
C LYS A 5 4.83 -3.49 -21.49
N VAL A 6 5.82 -3.77 -20.65
CA VAL A 6 5.72 -3.64 -19.19
C VAL A 6 5.45 -2.18 -18.87
N THR A 7 4.37 -1.90 -18.17
CA THR A 7 4.02 -0.53 -17.79
C THR A 7 4.78 -0.10 -16.54
N HIS A 8 4.87 1.20 -16.30
CA HIS A 8 5.45 1.73 -15.05
C HIS A 8 4.73 1.15 -13.81
N LEU A 9 3.41 0.98 -13.91
CA LEU A 9 2.61 0.41 -12.82
C LEU A 9 2.98 -1.04 -12.52
N ASP A 10 3.25 -1.84 -13.55
CA ASP A 10 3.68 -3.24 -13.39
C ASP A 10 5.04 -3.32 -12.68
N GLN A 11 5.96 -2.41 -13.00
CA GLN A 11 7.25 -2.33 -12.32
C GLN A 11 7.10 -1.98 -10.84
N ILE A 12 6.22 -1.01 -10.51
CA ILE A 12 5.93 -0.64 -9.12
C ILE A 12 5.34 -1.83 -8.36
N LYS A 13 4.40 -2.57 -8.96
CA LYS A 13 3.80 -3.76 -8.34
C LYS A 13 4.84 -4.82 -8.00
N ILE A 14 5.76 -5.11 -8.93
CA ILE A 14 6.85 -6.08 -8.71
C ILE A 14 7.77 -5.63 -7.55
N ILE A 15 8.10 -4.34 -7.48
CA ILE A 15 8.94 -3.79 -6.41
C ILE A 15 8.20 -3.86 -5.06
N ALA A 16 6.94 -3.44 -5.04
CA ALA A 16 6.09 -3.48 -3.85
C ALA A 16 5.96 -4.90 -3.30
N ASP A 17 5.74 -5.89 -4.16
CA ASP A 17 5.66 -7.31 -3.77
C ASP A 17 6.92 -7.76 -3.02
N ARG A 18 8.08 -7.49 -3.61
CA ARG A 18 9.38 -7.87 -3.04
C ARG A 18 9.63 -7.18 -1.72
N LEU A 19 9.26 -5.91 -1.61
CA LEU A 19 9.49 -5.10 -0.41
C LEU A 19 8.57 -5.54 0.73
N PHE A 20 7.27 -5.64 0.47
CA PHE A 20 6.26 -5.85 1.52
C PHE A 20 6.14 -7.31 1.98
N LYS A 21 6.66 -8.27 1.23
CA LYS A 21 6.79 -9.68 1.68
C LYS A 21 7.96 -9.91 2.64
N THR A 22 8.87 -8.95 2.80
CA THR A 22 9.94 -9.06 3.80
C THR A 22 9.40 -8.89 5.22
N ARG A 23 10.07 -9.47 6.22
CA ARG A 23 9.70 -9.30 7.64
C ARG A 23 9.60 -7.83 8.04
N ASP A 24 10.57 -7.02 7.62
CA ASP A 24 10.63 -5.61 7.98
C ASP A 24 9.58 -4.80 7.20
N GLY A 25 9.30 -5.17 5.95
CA GLY A 25 8.19 -4.62 5.16
C GLY A 25 6.82 -4.89 5.77
N GLN A 26 6.59 -6.12 6.26
CA GLN A 26 5.37 -6.47 7.00
C GLN A 26 5.24 -5.69 8.30
N ALA A 27 6.33 -5.53 9.05
CA ALA A 27 6.35 -4.74 10.29
C ALA A 27 6.01 -3.26 10.02
N LEU A 28 6.57 -2.67 8.96
CA LEU A 28 6.25 -1.32 8.51
C LEU A 28 4.78 -1.19 8.11
N MET A 29 4.27 -2.11 7.29
CA MET A 29 2.88 -2.09 6.84
C MET A 29 1.89 -2.23 8.00
N LYS A 30 2.23 -3.05 9.00
CA LYS A 30 1.46 -3.16 10.24
C LYS A 30 1.42 -1.84 11.00
N PHE A 31 2.58 -1.22 11.24
CA PHE A 31 2.65 0.08 11.92
C PHE A 31 1.83 1.15 11.20
N LEU A 32 1.93 1.25 9.87
CA LEU A 32 1.18 2.23 9.08
C LEU A 32 -0.33 1.99 9.15
N SER A 33 -0.74 0.71 9.14
CA SER A 33 -2.16 0.32 9.28
C SER A 33 -2.69 0.73 10.64
N ASP A 34 -2.02 0.30 11.72
CA ASP A 34 -2.40 0.62 13.10
C ASP A 34 -2.45 2.13 13.33
N ARG A 35 -1.53 2.89 12.74
CA ARG A 35 -1.40 4.34 12.97
C ARG A 35 -2.38 5.19 12.17
N TYR A 36 -2.65 4.83 10.92
CA TYR A 36 -3.33 5.73 9.98
C TYR A 36 -4.57 5.13 9.32
N TYR A 37 -4.68 3.79 9.28
CA TYR A 37 -5.80 3.11 8.64
C TYR A 37 -6.84 2.69 9.67
N ASP A 38 -6.44 1.95 10.70
CA ASP A 38 -7.35 1.29 11.65
C ASP A 38 -7.82 2.21 12.79
N ASN A 39 -7.15 3.35 13.00
CA ASN A 39 -7.55 4.32 14.02
C ASN A 39 -8.90 4.99 13.70
N LYS A 40 -9.66 5.30 14.75
CA LYS A 40 -10.89 6.08 14.63
C LYS A 40 -10.56 7.49 14.14
N ILE A 41 -11.33 7.97 13.16
CA ILE A 41 -11.20 9.34 12.70
C ILE A 41 -11.81 10.27 13.75
N THR A 42 -11.10 11.35 14.08
CA THR A 42 -11.59 12.41 14.98
C THR A 42 -11.78 13.72 14.23
N ASP A 43 -12.76 14.53 14.65
CA ASP A 43 -13.22 15.72 13.93
C ASP A 43 -12.16 16.82 13.75
N GLY A 44 -11.11 16.82 14.59
CA GLY A 44 -10.10 17.88 14.58
C GLY A 44 -9.22 17.96 13.32
N ASP A 45 -9.18 16.89 12.51
CA ASP A 45 -8.37 16.87 11.27
C ASP A 45 -8.86 15.80 10.26
N LEU A 46 -10.16 15.82 9.94
CA LEU A 46 -10.83 14.81 9.10
C LEU A 46 -10.15 14.64 7.72
N SER A 47 -9.89 15.72 7.00
CA SER A 47 -9.32 15.67 5.65
C SER A 47 -7.92 15.06 5.62
N ARG A 48 -7.08 15.37 6.61
CA ARG A 48 -5.74 14.78 6.71
C ARG A 48 -5.81 13.29 7.05
N GLN A 49 -6.70 12.91 7.96
CA GLN A 49 -6.86 11.51 8.36
C GLN A 49 -7.37 10.64 7.21
N ILE A 50 -8.30 11.16 6.40
CA ILE A 50 -8.77 10.50 5.18
C ILE A 50 -7.60 10.34 4.19
N GLY A 51 -6.86 11.42 3.90
CA GLY A 51 -5.73 11.35 2.97
C GLY A 51 -4.64 10.36 3.42
N GLN A 52 -4.36 10.28 4.72
CA GLN A 52 -3.43 9.29 5.28
C GLN A 52 -3.96 7.85 5.10
N ARG A 53 -5.27 7.64 5.31
CA ARG A 53 -5.92 6.34 5.11
C ARG A 53 -5.86 5.88 3.65
N ASP A 54 -6.11 6.78 2.70
CA ASP A 54 -6.06 6.48 1.26
C ASP A 54 -4.66 6.06 0.79
N VAL A 55 -3.62 6.70 1.32
CA VAL A 55 -2.23 6.31 1.05
C VAL A 55 -1.97 4.89 1.55
N VAL A 56 -2.34 4.59 2.80
CA VAL A 56 -2.12 3.24 3.36
C VAL A 56 -2.93 2.18 2.62
N TRP A 57 -4.16 2.50 2.21
CA TRP A 57 -4.98 1.62 1.38
C TRP A 57 -4.32 1.32 0.02
N THR A 58 -3.76 2.34 -0.62
CA THR A 58 -3.06 2.19 -1.90
C THR A 58 -1.83 1.28 -1.75
N LEU A 59 -1.07 1.43 -0.65
CA LEU A 59 0.06 0.55 -0.34
C LEU A 59 -0.37 -0.90 -0.09
N LYS A 60 -1.48 -1.12 0.65
CA LYS A 60 -2.05 -2.46 0.85
C LYS A 60 -2.43 -3.11 -0.48
N ARG A 61 -3.12 -2.38 -1.37
CA ARG A 61 -3.45 -2.89 -2.70
C ARG A 61 -2.22 -3.28 -3.49
N LEU A 62 -1.18 -2.45 -3.49
CA LEU A 62 0.08 -2.77 -4.17
C LEU A 62 0.78 -4.03 -3.60
N ALA A 63 0.55 -4.36 -2.32
CA ALA A 63 1.05 -5.59 -1.71
C ALA A 63 0.20 -6.83 -2.04
N GLU A 64 -1.10 -6.67 -2.26
CA GLU A 64 -2.06 -7.78 -2.48
C GLU A 64 -2.17 -8.22 -3.96
N THR A 65 -1.83 -7.35 -4.93
CA THR A 65 -2.16 -7.60 -6.37
C THR A 65 -1.31 -8.66 -7.09
N ASN A 66 -0.64 -9.58 -6.39
CA ASN A 66 0.14 -10.66 -7.02
C ASN A 66 -0.43 -12.07 -6.79
N ASP A 67 -1.62 -12.18 -6.20
CA ASP A 67 -2.33 -13.46 -5.99
C ASP A 67 -3.41 -13.75 -7.07
N ASP A 68 -3.46 -12.97 -8.16
CA ASP A 68 -4.35 -13.18 -9.33
C ASP A 68 -3.61 -13.74 -10.56
#